data_AF-A0A1E5HAL1-F1
#
_entry.id   AF-A0A1E5HAL1-F1
#
_cell.length_a   1.000
_cell.length_b   1.000
_cell.length_c   1.000
_cell.angle_alpha   90.00
_cell.angle_beta   90.00
_cell.angle_gamma   90.00
#
_symmetry.space_group_name_H-M   'P 1'
#
loop_
_entity.id
_entity.type
_entity.pdbx_description
1 polymer ?
#
loop_
_entity_poly.entity_id
_entity_poly.type
_entity_poly.pdbx_seq_one_letter_code
_entity_poly.pdbx_strand_id
1 'polypeptide(L)'
;MDNRVEVMTFSQLKKIVAELEANDAIHDATKVFIDTGWDSVQEVEPNAFHVEEVVEFKVQDELTKDFYVGYTLSEKAERMQAQGQSEMAVIIRNLY
;
A
#
# COMPACT_ATOMS: atom_id res chain seq x y z
N MET A 1 -21.95 -19.27 8.43
CA MET A 1 -20.49 -19.43 8.61
C MET A 1 -19.97 -18.03 8.81
N ASP A 2 -19.44 -17.73 9.99
CA ASP A 2 -18.83 -16.43 10.24
C ASP A 2 -17.50 -16.38 9.49
N ASN A 3 -17.38 -15.51 8.49
CA ASN A 3 -16.11 -15.21 7.84
C ASN A 3 -15.27 -14.38 8.81
N ARG A 4 -14.56 -15.05 9.72
CA ARG A 4 -13.59 -14.40 10.60
C ARG A 4 -12.23 -14.38 9.93
N VAL A 5 -11.72 -13.18 9.69
CA VAL A 5 -10.36 -12.95 9.19
C VAL A 5 -9.36 -13.40 10.25
N GLU A 6 -8.33 -14.15 9.85
CA GLU A 6 -7.24 -14.52 10.74
C GLU A 6 -6.29 -13.33 10.90
N VAL A 7 -6.28 -12.72 12.08
CA VAL A 7 -5.46 -11.54 12.35
C VAL A 7 -3.99 -11.91 12.48
N MET A 8 -3.13 -11.18 11.78
CA MET A 8 -1.68 -11.36 11.87
C MET A 8 -1.17 -11.16 13.31
N THR A 9 -0.33 -12.10 13.75
CA THR A 9 0.41 -12.02 15.01
C THR A 9 1.74 -11.29 14.83
N PHE A 10 2.30 -10.75 15.94
CA PHE A 10 3.61 -10.10 15.92
C PHE A 10 4.74 -11.02 15.42
N SER A 11 4.66 -12.33 15.70
CA SER A 11 5.63 -13.31 15.21
C SER A 11 5.58 -13.47 13.69
N GLN A 12 4.38 -13.37 13.09
CA GLN A 12 4.23 -13.37 11.63
C GLN A 12 4.75 -12.06 11.04
N LEU A 13 4.47 -10.91 11.66
CA LEU A 13 5.04 -9.62 11.22
C LEU A 13 6.57 -9.65 11.20
N LYS A 14 7.23 -10.21 12.23
CA LYS A 14 8.70 -10.35 12.23
C LYS A 14 9.23 -11.18 11.06
N LYS A 15 8.52 -12.24 10.66
CA LYS A 15 8.92 -13.07 9.52
C LYS A 15 8.81 -12.27 8.23
N ILE A 16 7.73 -11.52 8.05
CA ILE A 16 7.55 -10.63 6.90
C ILE A 16 8.66 -9.58 6.86
N VAL A 17 9.01 -8.96 7.99
CA VAL A 17 10.13 -8.01 8.05
C VAL A 17 11.44 -8.67 7.61
N ALA A 18 11.75 -9.89 8.09
CA ALA A 18 12.94 -10.62 7.67
C ALA A 18 12.93 -10.99 6.17
N GLU A 19 11.76 -11.29 5.60
CA GLU A 19 11.60 -11.54 4.17
C GLU A 19 11.78 -10.27 3.33
N LEU A 20 11.30 -9.12 3.82
CA LEU A 20 11.50 -7.81 3.19
C LEU A 20 12.96 -7.36 3.27
N GLU A 21 13.65 -7.59 4.40
CA GLU A 21 15.09 -7.32 4.56
C GLU A 21 15.95 -8.15 3.60
N ALA A 22 15.50 -9.34 3.22
CA ALA A 22 16.21 -10.22 2.28
C ALA A 22 15.90 -9.92 0.80
N ASN A 23 15.07 -8.91 0.50
CA ASN A 23 14.64 -8.56 -0.85
C ASN A 23 15.49 -7.41 -1.42
N ASP A 24 16.31 -7.71 -2.43
CA ASP A 24 17.20 -6.74 -3.08
C ASP A 24 16.47 -5.55 -3.77
N ALA A 25 15.15 -5.65 -3.98
CA ALA A 25 14.35 -4.56 -4.53
C ALA A 25 13.92 -3.51 -3.48
N ILE A 26 14.17 -3.77 -2.20
CA ILE A 26 13.76 -2.93 -1.07
C ILE A 26 15.01 -2.37 -0.39
N HIS A 27 14.93 -1.12 0.05
CA HIS A 27 15.98 -0.44 0.82
C HIS A 27 15.34 0.36 1.96
N ASP A 28 16.15 0.87 2.89
CA ASP A 28 15.66 1.59 4.08
C ASP A 28 14.71 2.77 3.79
N ALA A 29 14.82 3.39 2.61
CA ALA A 29 13.94 4.47 2.17
C ALA A 29 12.68 4.02 1.41
N THR A 30 12.44 2.71 1.27
CA THR A 30 11.28 2.18 0.52
C THR A 30 10.00 2.46 1.28
N LYS A 31 9.02 3.03 0.58
CA LYS A 31 7.74 3.44 1.18
C LYS A 31 6.87 2.22 1.48
N VAL A 32 6.08 2.33 2.56
CA VAL A 32 5.09 1.34 2.98
C VAL A 32 3.71 2.00 2.95
N PHE A 33 2.75 1.40 2.25
CA PHE A 33 1.38 1.88 2.14
C PHE A 33 0.38 0.87 2.68
N ILE A 34 -0.73 1.37 3.22
CA ILE A 34 -1.89 0.57 3.60
C ILE A 34 -3.02 0.92 2.62
N ASP A 35 -3.48 -0.06 1.85
CA ASP A 35 -4.58 0.13 0.88
C ASP A 35 -5.92 -0.09 1.60
N THR A 36 -6.44 0.94 2.30
CA THR A 36 -7.71 0.91 3.05
C THR A 36 -8.63 2.10 2.76
N GLY A 37 -9.95 1.91 2.93
CA GLY A 37 -10.96 2.99 2.97
C GLY A 37 -11.06 3.74 4.33
N TRP A 38 -11.79 4.86 4.36
CA TRP A 38 -11.68 5.94 5.36
C TRP A 38 -12.10 5.62 6.82
N ASP A 39 -13.05 4.70 7.11
CA ASP A 39 -13.79 4.77 8.39
C ASP A 39 -13.64 3.60 9.41
N SER A 40 -12.65 2.70 9.32
CA SER A 40 -12.53 1.58 10.29
C SER A 40 -11.11 1.08 10.55
N VAL A 41 -10.86 0.52 11.75
CA VAL A 41 -9.67 -0.31 12.04
C VAL A 41 -9.87 -1.65 11.34
N GLN A 42 -8.92 -2.04 10.49
CA GLN A 42 -9.04 -3.22 9.64
C GLN A 42 -8.02 -4.29 10.05
N GLU A 43 -8.46 -5.55 10.05
CA GLU A 43 -7.59 -6.70 10.26
C GLU A 43 -6.65 -6.90 9.05
N VAL A 44 -5.36 -7.15 9.33
CA VAL A 44 -4.36 -7.44 8.29
C VAL A 44 -4.05 -8.94 8.31
N GLU A 45 -4.23 -9.61 7.17
CA GLU A 45 -3.91 -11.03 7.03
C GLU A 45 -2.38 -11.28 6.95
N PRO A 46 -1.87 -12.44 7.37
CA PRO A 46 -0.46 -12.82 7.27
C PRO A 46 0.19 -12.65 5.89
N ASN A 47 -0.58 -12.78 4.82
CA ASN A 47 -0.14 -12.67 3.43
C ASN A 47 -0.50 -11.32 2.79
N ALA A 48 -0.94 -10.33 3.57
CA ALA A 48 -1.37 -9.03 3.07
C ALA A 48 -0.23 -8.17 2.50
N PHE A 49 1.03 -8.54 2.76
CA PHE A 49 2.19 -7.75 2.33
C PHE A 49 2.61 -8.15 0.93
N HIS A 50 2.59 -7.18 0.03
CA HIS A 50 2.99 -7.33 -1.37
C HIS A 50 4.04 -6.29 -1.73
N VAL A 51 4.90 -6.61 -2.69
CA VAL A 51 5.86 -5.66 -3.26
C VAL A 51 5.39 -5.37 -4.67
N GLU A 52 4.97 -4.13 -4.91
CA GLU A 52 4.30 -3.73 -6.14
C GLU A 52 4.79 -2.38 -6.65
N GLU A 53 4.56 -2.13 -7.94
CA GLU A 53 4.87 -0.84 -8.55
C GLU A 53 3.71 0.15 -8.33
N VAL A 54 4.07 1.34 -7.88
CA VAL A 54 3.15 2.48 -7.70
C VAL A 54 3.60 3.66 -8.53
N VAL A 55 2.64 4.49 -8.93
CA VAL A 55 2.84 5.70 -9.73
C VAL A 55 2.30 6.90 -8.96
N GLU A 56 3.07 7.98 -8.94
CA GLU A 56 2.64 9.24 -8.33
C GLU A 56 1.54 9.91 -9.18
N PHE A 57 0.51 10.41 -8.50
CA PHE A 57 -0.54 11.25 -9.09
C PHE A 57 -0.69 12.56 -8.30
N LYS A 58 -1.30 13.56 -8.95
CA LYS A 58 -1.64 14.85 -8.33
C LYS A 58 -3.13 15.09 -8.43
N VAL A 59 -3.75 15.42 -7.31
CA VAL A 59 -5.15 15.86 -7.25
C VAL A 59 -5.19 17.32 -6.82
N GLN A 60 -6.01 18.11 -7.49
CA GLN A 60 -6.31 19.47 -7.08
C GLN A 60 -7.51 19.45 -6.13
N ASP A 61 -7.35 20.06 -4.96
CA ASP A 61 -8.48 20.29 -4.06
C ASP A 61 -9.41 21.35 -4.63
N GLU A 62 -10.70 21.04 -4.71
CA GLU A 62 -11.66 21.90 -5.40
C GLU A 62 -11.94 23.22 -4.66
N LEU A 63 -11.76 23.27 -3.35
CA LEU A 63 -12.06 24.42 -2.51
C LEU A 63 -10.87 25.38 -2.41
N THR A 64 -9.70 24.85 -2.11
CA THR A 64 -8.44 25.59 -1.87
C THR A 64 -7.64 25.82 -3.14
N LYS A 65 -7.86 25.00 -4.18
CA LYS A 65 -7.07 24.95 -5.43
C LYS A 65 -5.63 24.49 -5.26
N ASP A 66 -5.25 24.01 -4.08
CA ASP A 66 -3.95 23.43 -3.81
C ASP A 66 -3.82 22.03 -4.44
N PHE A 67 -2.59 21.64 -4.77
CA PHE A 67 -2.27 20.32 -5.31
C PHE A 67 -1.72 19.42 -4.22
N TYR A 68 -2.32 18.23 -4.11
CA TYR A 68 -1.90 17.17 -3.21
C TYR A 68 -1.32 16.01 -4.02
N VAL A 69 -0.24 15.45 -3.50
CA VAL A 69 0.47 14.33 -4.11
C VAL A 69 0.01 13.04 -3.44
N GLY A 70 -0.32 12.05 -4.25
CA GLY A 70 -0.66 10.70 -3.81
C GLY A 70 0.01 9.65 -4.68
N TYR A 71 -0.15 8.38 -4.29
CA TYR A 71 0.35 7.23 -5.03
C TYR A 71 -0.78 6.26 -5.32
N THR A 72 -0.73 5.64 -6.49
CA THR A 72 -1.68 4.60 -6.91
C THR A 72 -0.92 3.41 -7.45
N LEU A 73 -1.47 2.20 -7.33
CA LEU A 73 -0.93 1.02 -8.02
C LEU A 73 -0.84 1.28 -9.53
N SER A 74 0.21 0.77 -10.19
CA SER A 74 0.40 0.91 -11.65
C SER A 74 -0.84 0.47 -12.46
N GLU A 75 -1.52 -0.60 -12.03
CA GLU A 75 -2.75 -1.08 -12.69
C GLU A 75 -3.92 -0.08 -12.63
N LYS A 76 -3.91 0.84 -11.66
CA LYS A 76 -4.94 1.88 -11.45
C LYS A 76 -4.48 3.25 -11.98
N ALA A 77 -3.27 3.36 -12.51
CA ALA A 77 -2.63 4.62 -12.90
C ALA A 77 -3.42 5.41 -13.94
N GLU A 78 -3.95 4.75 -14.98
CA GLU A 78 -4.74 5.40 -16.02
C GLU A 78 -6.01 6.04 -15.46
N ARG A 79 -6.71 5.32 -14.57
CA ARG A 79 -7.95 5.82 -13.94
C ARG A 79 -7.70 7.05 -13.06
N MET A 80 -6.56 7.07 -12.37
CA MET A 80 -6.17 8.16 -11.48
C MET A 80 -5.43 9.30 -12.20
N GLN A 81 -5.28 9.22 -13.53
CA GLN A 81 -4.50 10.17 -14.33
C GLN A 81 -3.10 10.40 -13.75
N ALA A 82 -2.47 9.34 -13.27
CA ALA A 82 -1.13 9.39 -12.70
C ALA A 82 -0.12 9.76 -13.79
N GLN A 83 0.80 10.69 -13.48
CA GLN A 83 1.78 11.23 -14.45
C GLN A 83 3.20 11.25 -13.90
N GLY A 84 3.40 10.85 -12.64
CA GLY A 84 4.71 10.84 -12.03
C GLY A 84 5.50 9.57 -12.33
N GLN A 85 6.69 9.47 -11.74
CA GLN A 85 7.58 8.34 -11.92
C GLN A 85 7.08 7.12 -11.15
N SER A 86 7.23 5.94 -11.75
CA SER A 86 6.99 4.67 -11.06
C SER A 86 8.06 4.34 -10.04
N GLU A 87 7.68 3.75 -8.91
CA GLU A 87 8.59 3.22 -7.90
C GLU A 87 8.03 1.94 -7.25
N MET A 88 8.92 1.12 -6.67
CA MET A 88 8.52 -0.07 -5.92
C MET A 88 8.15 0.29 -4.49
N ALA A 89 7.05 -0.25 -4.00
CA ALA A 89 6.57 -0.03 -2.64
C ALA A 89 6.04 -1.32 -2.00
N VAL A 90 6.05 -1.36 -0.66
CA VAL A 90 5.39 -2.41 0.12
C VAL A 90 3.93 -2.01 0.30
N ILE A 91 3.02 -2.85 -0.19
CA ILE A 91 1.57 -2.66 -0.12
C ILE A 91 0.99 -3.67 0.85
N ILE A 92 0.27 -3.17 1.85
CA ILE A 92 -0.56 -4.00 2.72
C ILE A 92 -1.97 -4.01 2.12
N ARG A 93 -2.32 -5.09 1.42
CA ARG A 93 -3.62 -5.28 0.76
C ARG A 93 -4.70 -5.68 1.77
N ASN A 94 -5.90 -5.18 1.54
CA ASN A 94 -7.12 -5.63 2.21
C ASN A 94 -7.84 -6.72 1.39
N LEU A 95 -8.65 -7.55 2.06
CA LEU A 95 -9.56 -8.52 1.44
C LEU A 95 -10.89 -7.91 0.93
N TYR A 96 -11.18 -6.63 1.26
CA TYR A 96 -12.46 -5.96 0.94
C TYR A 96 -12.30 -4.66 0.15
#